data_AF-A0A844G502-F1
#
_entry.id   AF-A0A844G502-F1
#
_cell.length_a   1.000
_cell.length_b   1.000
_cell.length_c   1.000
_cell.angle_alpha   90.00
_cell.angle_beta   90.00
_cell.angle_gamma   90.00
#
_symmetry.space_group_name_H-M   'P 1'
#
loop_
_entity.id
_entity.type
_entity.pdbx_description
1 polymer ?
#
loop_
_entity_poly.entity_id
_entity_poly.type
_entity_poly.pdbx_seq_one_letter_code
_entity_poly.pdbx_strand_id
1 'polypeptide(L)'
;MAKSKIVICLGSSCFARGNEENIKVVENYLSANSYQDDVDVELSGTLCQGRCADGPNVIIDGEFYSKVDPGVMLDLLKRLLPPRA
;
A
#
# COMPACT_ATOMS: atom_id res chain seq x y z
N MET A 1 -18.95 -7.06 6.68
CA MET A 1 -17.97 -7.44 5.63
C MET A 1 -16.70 -6.70 5.99
N ALA A 2 -15.60 -7.40 6.28
CA ALA A 2 -14.35 -6.76 6.61
C ALA A 2 -13.77 -6.18 5.31
N LYS A 3 -13.74 -4.85 5.19
CA LYS A 3 -13.05 -4.18 4.09
C LYS A 3 -11.55 -4.34 4.32
N SER A 4 -10.81 -4.79 3.30
CA SER A 4 -9.36 -4.82 3.41
C SER A 4 -8.84 -3.38 3.52
N LYS A 5 -7.85 -3.16 4.38
CA LYS A 5 -7.32 -1.82 4.65
C LYS A 5 -5.85 -1.73 4.27
N ILE A 6 -5.52 -0.81 3.37
CA ILE A 6 -4.16 -0.50 2.95
C ILE A 6 -3.79 0.86 3.51
N VAL A 7 -2.74 0.93 4.32
CA VAL A 7 -2.21 2.18 4.86
C VAL A 7 -0.83 2.46 4.28
N ILE A 8 -0.68 3.54 3.53
CA ILE A 8 0.58 3.91 2.87
C ILE A 8 1.23 5.09 3.59
N CYS A 9 2.52 4.99 3.87
CA CYS A 9 3.26 6.06 4.54
C CYS A 9 3.52 7.25 3.59
N LEU A 10 2.94 8.42 3.87
CA LEU A 10 3.20 9.68 3.17
C LEU A 10 4.29 10.55 3.82
N GLY A 11 4.99 10.04 4.84
CA GLY A 11 6.12 10.77 5.42
C GLY A 11 7.15 11.11 4.32
N SER A 12 7.73 12.32 4.36
CA SER A 12 8.62 12.84 3.30
C SER A 12 9.72 11.85 2.90
N SER A 13 10.29 11.12 3.86
CA SER A 13 11.29 10.07 3.58
C SER A 13 10.72 8.87 2.82
N CYS A 14 9.51 8.41 3.13
CA CYS A 14 8.89 7.28 2.41
C CYS A 14 8.39 7.72 1.02
N PHE A 15 7.83 8.93 0.93
CA PHE A 15 7.40 9.52 -0.34
C PHE A 15 8.58 9.64 -1.31
N ALA A 16 9.69 10.26 -0.89
CA ALA A 16 10.89 10.41 -1.71
C ALA A 16 11.58 9.08 -2.07
N ARG A 17 11.26 7.99 -1.38
CA ARG A 17 11.82 6.65 -1.63
C ARG A 17 10.98 5.80 -2.60
N GLY A 18 9.82 6.29 -3.04
CA GLY A 18 9.00 5.60 -4.04
C GLY A 18 7.58 5.25 -3.58
N ASN A 19 7.12 5.69 -2.39
CA ASN A 19 5.71 5.49 -2.03
C ASN A 19 4.75 6.26 -2.96
N GLU A 20 5.21 7.29 -3.67
CA GLU A 20 4.40 7.93 -4.72
C GLU A 20 4.03 6.96 -5.85
N GLU A 21 4.94 6.04 -6.20
CA GLU A 21 4.73 5.04 -7.24
C GLU A 21 3.84 3.92 -6.71
N ASN A 22 4.04 3.51 -5.46
CA ASN A 22 3.19 2.52 -4.80
C ASN A 22 1.72 2.97 -4.74
N ILE A 23 1.45 4.25 -4.47
CA ILE A 23 0.08 4.80 -4.48
C ILE A 23 -0.54 4.61 -5.87
N LYS A 24 0.16 4.99 -6.94
CA LYS A 24 -0.32 4.82 -8.32
C LYS A 24 -0.58 3.35 -8.65
N VAL A 25 0.30 2.44 -8.23
CA VAL A 25 0.12 0.99 -8.44
C VAL A 25 -1.14 0.49 -7.74
N VAL A 26 -1.35 0.89 -6.48
CA VAL A 26 -2.56 0.53 -5.73
C VAL A 26 -3.81 1.06 -6.40
N GLU A 27 -3.87 2.36 -6.69
CA GLU A 27 -5.03 2.99 -7.32
C GLU A 27 -5.38 2.32 -8.65
N ASN A 28 -4.37 2.08 -9.50
CA ASN A 28 -4.55 1.40 -10.78
C ASN A 28 -5.04 -0.03 -10.61
N TYR A 29 -4.46 -0.80 -9.68
CA TYR A 29 -4.86 -2.18 -9.42
C TYR A 29 -6.29 -2.27 -8.89
N LEU A 30 -6.66 -1.42 -7.94
CA LEU A 30 -8.00 -1.40 -7.36
C LEU A 30 -9.05 -1.01 -8.40
N SER A 31 -8.74 -0.03 -9.25
CA SER A 31 -9.60 0.39 -10.36
C SER A 31 -9.77 -0.72 -11.39
N ALA A 32 -8.67 -1.37 -11.80
CA ALA A 32 -8.69 -2.44 -12.80
C ALA A 32 -9.45 -3.70 -12.35
N ASN A 33 -9.55 -3.95 -11.05
CA ASN A 33 -10.16 -5.15 -10.48
C ASN A 33 -11.48 -4.87 -9.72
N SER A 34 -12.03 -3.65 -9.85
CA SER A 34 -13.25 -3.22 -9.15
C SER A 34 -13.22 -3.46 -7.63
N TYR A 35 -12.08 -3.16 -7.00
CA TYR A 35 -11.88 -3.24 -5.55
C TYR A 35 -12.05 -1.91 -4.82
N GLN A 36 -12.33 -0.82 -5.53
CA GLN A 36 -12.42 0.54 -4.97
C GLN A 36 -13.47 0.68 -3.85
N ASP A 37 -14.55 -0.08 -3.90
CA ASP A 37 -15.60 -0.07 -2.86
C ASP A 37 -15.33 -1.05 -1.70
N ASP A 38 -14.49 -2.06 -1.95
CA ASP A 38 -14.16 -3.15 -1.02
C ASP A 38 -12.90 -2.89 -0.19
N VAL A 39 -11.98 -2.09 -0.72
CA VAL A 39 -10.67 -1.82 -0.12
C VAL A 39 -10.59 -0.36 0.30
N ASP A 40 -10.25 -0.13 1.56
CA ASP A 40 -10.02 1.20 2.12
C ASP A 40 -8.53 1.54 2.03
N VAL A 41 -8.19 2.58 1.25
CA VAL A 41 -6.81 3.07 1.11
C VAL A 41 -6.65 4.33 1.96
N GLU A 42 -5.91 4.20 3.05
CA GLU A 42 -5.57 5.30 3.94
C GLU A 42 -4.14 5.77 3.66
N LEU A 43 -3.98 7.07 3.43
CA LEU A 43 -2.66 7.68 3.30
C LEU A 43 -2.28 8.33 4.63
N SER A 44 -1.30 7.76 5.33
CA SER A 44 -0.91 8.21 6.66
C SER A 44 0.50 8.80 6.68
N GLY A 45 0.64 10.03 7.15
CA GLY A 45 1.94 10.70 7.27
C GLY A 45 2.83 10.19 8.40
N THR A 46 2.27 9.41 9.33
CA THR A 46 2.91 9.01 10.60
C THR A 46 2.96 7.48 10.78
N LEU A 47 3.15 6.73 9.69
CA LEU A 47 3.26 5.27 9.77
C LEU A 47 4.57 4.79 10.42
N CYS A 48 5.64 5.59 10.32
CA CYS A 48 6.97 5.01 10.44
C CYS A 48 7.29 4.53 11.86
N GLN A 49 6.66 5.05 12.93
CA GLN A 49 6.96 4.65 14.33
C GLN A 49 8.49 4.57 14.61
N GLY A 50 9.30 5.43 13.93
CA GLY A 50 10.77 5.40 13.98
C GLY A 50 11.49 4.56 12.90
N ARG A 51 10.80 3.76 12.10
CA ARG A 51 11.31 2.89 11.02
C ARG A 51 11.40 3.56 9.64
N CYS A 52 11.52 4.88 9.62
CA CYS A 52 11.67 5.64 8.38
C CYS A 52 12.93 5.21 7.58
N ALA A 53 13.94 4.63 8.24
CA ALA A 53 15.15 4.09 7.61
C ALA A 53 14.89 2.87 6.70
N ASP A 54 13.90 2.05 7.03
CA ASP A 54 13.52 0.85 6.29
C ASP A 54 12.42 1.11 5.23
N GLY A 55 12.06 2.39 5.03
CA GLY A 55 11.07 2.78 4.04
C GLY A 55 11.49 2.45 2.59
N PRO A 56 10.53 2.30 1.67
CA PRO A 56 9.12 2.64 1.82
C PRO A 56 8.33 1.62 2.65
N ASN A 57 7.46 2.11 3.54
CA ASN A 57 6.66 1.28 4.45
C ASN A 57 5.18 1.37 4.11
N VAL A 58 4.50 0.23 4.17
CA VAL A 58 3.04 0.10 3.99
C VAL A 58 2.50 -0.91 5.00
N ILE A 59 1.25 -0.73 5.40
CA ILE A 59 0.51 -1.69 6.22
C ILE A 59 -0.66 -2.19 5.39
N ILE A 60 -0.87 -3.51 5.35
CA ILE A 60 -2.02 -4.11 4.67
C ILE A 60 -2.70 -5.04 5.66
N ASP A 61 -3.99 -4.82 5.94
CA ASP A 61 -4.79 -5.60 6.89
C ASP A 61 -4.14 -5.74 8.29
N GLY A 62 -3.38 -4.72 8.70
CA GLY A 62 -2.67 -4.68 9.98
C GLY A 62 -1.26 -5.28 9.97
N GLU A 63 -0.84 -5.90 8.86
CA GLU A 63 0.52 -6.40 8.69
C GLU A 63 1.45 -5.33 8.12
N PHE A 64 2.66 -5.20 8.70
CA PHE A 64 3.64 -4.20 8.31
C PHE A 64 4.63 -4.75 7.27
N TYR A 65 4.78 -4.03 6.17
CA TYR A 65 5.72 -4.33 5.09
C TYR A 65 6.68 -3.16 4.89
N SER A 66 7.97 -3.46 4.88
CA SER A 66 9.06 -2.50 4.68
C SER A 66 9.80 -2.76 3.37
N LYS A 67 10.50 -1.76 2.85
CA LYS A 67 11.22 -1.81 1.56
C LYS A 67 10.31 -2.24 0.41
N VAL A 68 9.07 -1.75 0.42
CA VAL A 68 8.09 -2.08 -0.60
C VAL A 68 8.32 -1.19 -1.82
N ASP A 69 8.82 -1.80 -2.88
CA ASP A 69 8.89 -1.20 -4.21
C ASP A 69 7.60 -1.48 -5.02
N PRO A 70 7.40 -0.83 -6.19
CA PRO A 70 6.21 -1.00 -7.01
C PRO A 70 5.93 -2.46 -7.44
N GLY A 71 6.97 -3.25 -7.65
CA GLY A 71 6.85 -4.67 -7.99
C GLY A 71 6.35 -5.48 -6.80
N VAL A 72 7.00 -5.32 -5.65
CA VAL A 72 6.57 -5.95 -4.39
C VAL A 72 5.14 -5.53 -4.02
N MET A 73 4.80 -4.26 -4.21
CA MET A 73 3.45 -3.76 -3.94
C MET A 73 2.42 -4.48 -4.81
N LEU A 74 2.69 -4.65 -6.10
CA LEU A 74 1.80 -5.37 -7.00
C LEU A 74 1.66 -6.85 -6.62
N ASP A 75 2.74 -7.50 -6.21
CA ASP A 75 2.70 -8.89 -5.74
C ASP A 75 1.91 -9.04 -4.45
N LEU A 76 2.07 -8.11 -3.49
CA LEU A 76 1.26 -8.07 -2.27
C LEU A 76 -0.23 -7.90 -2.59
N LEU A 77 -0.57 -6.98 -3.49
CA LEU A 77 -1.94 -6.76 -3.94
C LEU A 77 -2.52 -8.01 -4.59
N LYS A 78 -1.81 -8.66 -5.52
CA LYS A 78 -2.29 -9.91 -6.14
C LYS A 78 -2.47 -11.05 -5.15
N ARG A 79 -1.62 -11.13 -4.13
CA ARG A 79 -1.67 -12.17 -3.12
C ARG A 79 -2.84 -11.98 -2.15
N LEU A 80 -3.05 -10.75 -1.69
CA LEU A 80 -4.05 -10.42 -0.67
C LEU A 80 -5.42 -10.12 -1.30
N LEU A 81 -5.42 -9.53 -2.50
CA LEU A 81 -6.59 -9.14 -3.29
C LEU A 81 -6.49 -9.81 -4.67
N PRO A 82 -6.74 -11.12 -4.78
CA PRO A 82 -6.61 -11.84 -6.05
C PRO A 82 -7.50 -11.19 -7.13
N PRO A 83 -7.05 -11.11 -8.39
CA PRO A 83 -7.82 -10.43 -9.44
C PRO A 83 -9.20 -11.07 -9.60
N ARG A 84 -10.25 -10.22 -9.61
CA ARG A 84 -11.62 -10.65 -9.89
C ARG A 84 -11.73 -10.81 -11.42
N ALA A 85 -11.75 -12.05 -11.89
CA ALA A 85 -11.95 -12.38 -13.30
C ALA A 85 -13.39 -12.09 -13.74
#